data_AF-A0A2I4E4U4-F1
#
_entry.id   AF-A0A2I4E4U4-F1
#
_cell.length_a   1.000
_cell.length_b   1.000
_cell.length_c   1.000
_cell.angle_alpha   90.00
_cell.angle_beta   90.00
_cell.angle_gamma   90.00
#
_symmetry.space_group_name_H-M   'P 1'
#
loop_
_entity.id
_entity.type
_entity.pdbx_description
1 polymer ?
#
loop_
_entity_poly.entity_id
_entity_poly.type
_entity_poly.pdbx_seq_one_letter_code
_entity_poly.pdbx_strand_id
1 'polypeptide(L)'
;MLTNSRGSSSPHWYDFDTFRFVFAANAIVAVYSLFEMVVSVWEISRGATLLPEILQVWFDFGHDQVFAYLLLSANSAGTALAKALRRTDTCTDTSAFCIQSDISIALGFAGFLFLGFSSLLSGFRVVSFIINGSRFHL
;
A
#
# COMPACT_ATOMS: atom_id res chain seq x y z
N MET A 1 -13.59 -29.43 -12.69
CA MET A 1 -14.62 -30.09 -11.87
C MET A 1 -14.30 -29.70 -10.42
N LEU A 2 -14.93 -28.65 -9.89
CA LEU A 2 -14.66 -28.13 -8.55
C LEU A 2 -15.49 -28.93 -7.56
N THR A 3 -14.85 -29.85 -6.83
CA THR A 3 -15.49 -30.65 -5.80
C THR A 3 -15.88 -29.78 -4.61
N ASN A 4 -17.19 -29.61 -4.47
CA ASN A 4 -17.88 -28.99 -3.36
C ASN A 4 -17.75 -29.88 -2.11
N SER A 5 -17.04 -29.41 -1.08
CA SER A 5 -17.07 -29.99 0.25
C SER A 5 -17.64 -28.96 1.22
N ARG A 6 -18.95 -29.06 1.46
CA ARG A 6 -19.66 -28.37 2.56
C ARG A 6 -19.08 -28.86 3.89
N GLY A 7 -18.18 -28.08 4.46
CA GLY A 7 -17.90 -28.03 5.89
C GLY A 7 -18.36 -26.67 6.42
N SER A 8 -18.88 -26.62 7.64
CA SER A 8 -19.26 -25.41 8.36
C SER A 8 -18.01 -24.59 8.74
N SER A 9 -17.30 -24.08 7.75
CA SER A 9 -16.09 -23.28 7.90
C SER A 9 -16.24 -22.06 7.01
N SER A 10 -16.31 -20.89 7.64
CA SER A 10 -16.37 -19.59 6.96
C SER A 10 -15.20 -19.49 5.96
N PRO A 11 -15.42 -19.00 4.72
CA PRO A 11 -14.33 -18.84 3.74
C PRO A 11 -13.22 -17.97 4.33
N HIS A 12 -11.97 -18.34 4.09
CA HIS A 12 -10.82 -17.61 4.62
C HIS A 12 -10.09 -16.84 3.51
N TRP A 13 -9.42 -15.74 3.86
CA TRP A 13 -8.78 -14.86 2.88
C TRP A 13 -7.58 -15.52 2.19
N TYR A 14 -6.86 -16.42 2.86
CA TYR A 14 -5.72 -17.14 2.28
C TYR A 14 -6.12 -18.14 1.19
N ASP A 15 -7.40 -18.49 1.05
CA ASP A 15 -7.85 -19.42 0.01
C ASP A 15 -7.82 -18.77 -1.38
N PHE A 16 -7.78 -17.44 -1.42
CA PHE A 16 -7.79 -16.65 -2.65
C PHE A 16 -6.43 -16.02 -2.89
N ASP A 17 -5.80 -16.37 -4.01
CA ASP A 17 -4.50 -15.82 -4.41
C ASP A 17 -4.50 -14.29 -4.46
N THR A 18 -5.59 -13.69 -4.95
CA THR A 18 -5.73 -12.24 -5.01
C THR A 18 -5.77 -11.58 -3.62
N PHE A 19 -6.43 -12.17 -2.62
CA PHE A 19 -6.41 -11.62 -1.26
C PHE A 19 -5.05 -11.82 -0.58
N ARG A 20 -4.32 -12.88 -0.91
CA ARG A 20 -2.93 -13.04 -0.49
C ARG A 20 -2.04 -11.96 -1.08
N PHE A 21 -2.25 -11.60 -2.35
CA PHE A 21 -1.55 -10.49 -2.99
C PHE A 21 -1.87 -9.14 -2.32
N VAL A 22 -3.15 -8.84 -2.06
CA VAL A 22 -3.58 -7.65 -1.29
C VAL A 22 -2.89 -7.59 0.06
N PHE A 23 -2.93 -8.69 0.82
CA PHE A 23 -2.30 -8.77 2.14
C PHE A 23 -0.78 -8.55 2.05
N ALA A 24 -0.10 -9.25 1.14
CA ALA A 24 1.35 -9.13 0.98
C ALA A 24 1.76 -7.70 0.58
N ALA A 25 1.08 -7.09 -0.38
CA ALA A 25 1.34 -5.72 -0.81
C ALA A 25 1.16 -4.72 0.35
N ASN A 26 0.03 -4.78 1.06
CA ASN A 26 -0.22 -3.90 2.19
C ASN A 26 0.78 -4.14 3.34
N ALA A 27 1.17 -5.40 3.59
CA ALA A 27 2.16 -5.73 4.62
C ALA A 27 3.56 -5.20 4.28
N ILE A 28 4.02 -5.35 3.03
CA ILE A 28 5.32 -4.83 2.57
C ILE A 28 5.38 -3.32 2.79
N VAL A 29 4.34 -2.61 2.33
CA VAL A 29 4.27 -1.15 2.46
C VAL A 29 4.23 -0.74 3.93
N ALA A 30 3.40 -1.39 4.75
CA ALA A 30 3.31 -1.07 6.18
C ALA A 30 4.65 -1.27 6.92
N VAL A 31 5.33 -2.40 6.69
CA VAL A 31 6.63 -2.69 7.31
C VAL A 31 7.66 -1.66 6.90
N TYR A 32 7.70 -1.31 5.62
CA TYR A 32 8.62 -0.31 5.14
C TYR A 32 8.30 1.08 5.71
N SER A 33 7.04 1.52 5.71
CA SER A 33 6.67 2.83 6.26
C SER A 33 7.01 2.93 7.75
N LEU A 34 6.88 1.84 8.51
CA LEU A 34 7.35 1.78 9.89
C LEU A 34 8.86 1.90 9.99
N PHE A 35 9.61 1.20 9.14
CA PHE A 35 11.06 1.30 9.08
C PHE A 35 11.50 2.74 8.76
N GLU A 36 10.90 3.37 7.76
CA GLU A 36 11.19 4.74 7.36
C GLU A 36 10.84 5.75 8.45
N MET A 37 9.73 5.54 9.17
CA MET A 37 9.37 6.37 10.32
C MET A 37 10.42 6.26 11.43
N VAL A 38 10.90 5.05 11.74
CA VAL A 38 11.95 4.83 12.75
C VAL A 38 13.25 5.50 12.34
N VAL A 39 13.64 5.37 11.07
CA VAL A 39 14.82 6.02 10.51
C VAL A 39 14.69 7.54 10.59
N SER A 40 13.54 8.10 10.19
CA SER A 40 13.28 9.53 10.23
C SER A 40 13.34 10.08 11.66
N VAL A 41 12.75 9.39 12.63
CA VAL A 41 12.83 9.76 14.05
C VAL A 41 14.26 9.67 14.56
N TRP A 42 15.01 8.65 14.15
CA TRP A 42 16.43 8.51 14.50
C TRP A 42 17.27 9.66 13.95
N GLU A 43 17.11 10.02 12.67
CA GLU A 43 17.81 11.15 12.03
C GLU A 43 17.50 12.47 12.73
N ILE A 44 16.23 12.74 13.03
CA ILE A 44 15.80 13.93 13.79
C ILE A 44 16.46 13.95 15.17
N SER A 45 16.53 12.80 15.86
CA SER A 45 17.12 12.71 17.20
C SER A 45 18.63 12.90 17.23
N ARG A 46 19.34 12.48 16.17
CA ARG A 46 20.81 12.51 16.08
C ARG A 46 21.33 13.74 15.33
N GLY A 47 20.46 14.47 14.62
CA GLY A 47 20.84 15.63 13.80
C GLY A 47 21.74 15.30 12.62
N ALA A 48 21.79 14.04 12.19
CA ALA A 48 22.65 13.57 11.12
C ALA A 48 21.81 12.79 10.10
N THR A 49 21.94 13.14 8.83
CA THR A 49 21.28 12.44 7.72
C THR A 49 22.09 11.20 7.35
N LEU A 50 21.41 10.07 7.15
CA LEU A 50 22.07 8.82 6.73
C LEU A 50 22.49 8.87 5.26
N LEU A 51 21.81 9.68 4.44
CA LEU A 51 22.07 9.79 3.01
C LEU A 51 22.45 11.22 2.60
N PRO A 52 23.29 11.37 1.55
CA PRO A 52 23.46 12.62 0.84
C PRO A 52 22.13 13.13 0.28
N GLU A 53 21.95 14.45 0.24
CA GLU A 53 20.69 15.11 -0.16
C GLU A 53 20.15 14.63 -1.52
N ILE A 54 21.04 14.46 -2.50
CA ILE A 54 20.69 13.93 -3.83
C ILE A 54 20.08 12.53 -3.76
N LEU A 55 20.72 11.62 -3.01
CA LEU A 55 20.26 10.23 -2.90
C LEU A 55 18.94 10.16 -2.15
N GLN A 56 18.78 10.99 -1.12
CA GLN A 56 17.56 11.03 -0.33
C GLN A 56 16.35 11.50 -1.16
N VAL A 57 16.52 12.53 -2.00
CA VAL A 57 15.42 13.06 -2.84
C VAL A 57 14.98 12.04 -3.91
N TRP A 58 15.91 11.38 -4.57
CA TRP A 58 15.58 10.35 -5.57
C TRP A 58 15.03 9.07 -4.94
N PHE A 59 15.54 8.67 -3.78
CA PHE A 59 15.06 7.49 -3.06
C PHE A 59 13.60 7.67 -2.61
N ASP A 60 13.29 8.78 -1.94
CA ASP A 60 11.95 9.17 -1.47
C ASP A 60 10.95 9.19 -2.65
N PHE A 61 11.30 9.82 -3.77
CA PHE A 61 10.44 9.86 -4.96
C PHE A 61 10.25 8.50 -5.66
N GLY A 62 11.33 7.74 -5.85
CA GLY A 62 11.26 6.46 -6.55
C GLY A 62 10.46 5.44 -5.76
N HIS A 63 10.70 5.40 -4.46
CA HIS A 63 10.07 4.44 -3.57
C HIS A 63 8.57 4.73 -3.35
N ASP A 64 8.21 6.00 -3.10
CA ASP A 64 6.81 6.41 -2.95
C ASP A 64 5.95 6.01 -4.17
N GLN A 65 6.50 6.18 -5.38
CA GLN A 65 5.83 5.76 -6.60
C GLN A 65 5.65 4.24 -6.68
N VAL A 66 6.73 3.47 -6.48
CA VAL A 66 6.67 2.01 -6.57
C VAL A 66 5.61 1.45 -5.62
N PHE A 67 5.54 2.01 -4.41
CA PHE A 67 4.59 1.54 -3.40
C PHE A 67 3.17 2.03 -3.64
N ALA A 68 2.99 3.25 -4.14
CA ALA A 68 1.69 3.71 -4.58
C ALA A 68 1.13 2.78 -5.69
N TYR A 69 1.95 2.43 -6.69
CA TYR A 69 1.54 1.49 -7.74
C TYR A 69 1.27 0.08 -7.20
N LEU A 70 2.07 -0.39 -6.25
CA LEU A 70 1.87 -1.69 -5.62
C LEU A 70 0.55 -1.76 -4.86
N LEU A 71 0.23 -0.77 -4.02
CA LEU A 71 -1.07 -0.72 -3.32
C LEU A 71 -2.23 -0.56 -4.29
N LEU A 72 -2.11 0.32 -5.29
CA LEU A 72 -3.17 0.55 -6.27
C LEU A 72 -3.52 -0.74 -7.01
N SER A 73 -2.49 -1.44 -7.52
CA SER A 73 -2.68 -2.68 -8.27
C SER A 73 -3.27 -3.80 -7.40
N ALA A 74 -2.75 -3.98 -6.19
CA ALA A 74 -3.23 -5.00 -5.27
C ALA A 74 -4.68 -4.77 -4.85
N ASN A 75 -5.03 -3.55 -4.42
CA ASN A 75 -6.39 -3.23 -3.97
C ASN A 75 -7.39 -3.22 -5.13
N SER A 76 -6.97 -2.87 -6.36
CA SER A 76 -7.81 -3.00 -7.56
C SER A 76 -8.13 -4.47 -7.86
N ALA A 77 -7.14 -5.35 -7.78
CA ALA A 77 -7.35 -6.79 -7.95
C ALA A 77 -8.24 -7.36 -6.83
N GLY A 78 -8.00 -6.98 -5.58
CA GLY A 78 -8.85 -7.34 -4.44
C GLY A 78 -10.31 -6.90 -4.61
N THR A 79 -10.53 -5.70 -5.13
CA THR A 79 -11.88 -5.19 -5.44
C THR A 79 -12.57 -6.02 -6.51
N ALA A 80 -11.84 -6.42 -7.56
CA ALA A 80 -12.39 -7.27 -8.62
C ALA A 80 -12.81 -8.63 -8.07
N LEU A 81 -11.99 -9.25 -7.21
CA LEU A 81 -12.34 -10.49 -6.53
C LEU A 81 -13.54 -10.30 -5.58
N ALA A 82 -13.56 -9.24 -4.76
CA ALA A 82 -14.69 -8.97 -3.86
C ALA A 82 -16.02 -8.81 -4.62
N LYS A 83 -15.99 -8.14 -5.79
CA LYS A 83 -17.16 -8.06 -6.70
C LYS A 83 -17.56 -9.41 -7.27
N ALA A 84 -16.59 -10.26 -7.64
CA ALA A 84 -16.88 -11.61 -8.13
C ALA A 84 -17.52 -12.48 -7.03
N LEU A 85 -16.98 -12.44 -5.81
CA LEU A 85 -17.52 -13.20 -4.67
C LEU A 85 -18.95 -12.81 -4.30
N ARG A 86 -19.28 -11.52 -4.36
CA ARG A 86 -20.66 -11.01 -4.20
C ARG A 86 -21.63 -11.53 -5.26
N ARG A 87 -21.15 -11.83 -6.47
CA ARG A 87 -22.00 -12.36 -7.56
C ARG A 87 -22.23 -13.88 -7.51
N THR A 88 -21.44 -14.62 -6.74
CA THR A 88 -21.39 -16.09 -6.81
C THR A 88 -22.07 -16.78 -5.62
N ASP A 89 -22.92 -16.06 -4.85
CA ASP A 89 -23.55 -16.48 -3.59
C ASP A 89 -22.59 -16.95 -2.47
N THR A 90 -21.28 -16.97 -2.70
CA THR A 90 -20.23 -17.24 -1.70
C THR A 90 -20.20 -16.17 -0.60
N CYS A 91 -20.65 -14.96 -0.93
CA CYS A 91 -20.85 -13.85 -0.01
C CYS A 91 -22.24 -13.28 -0.18
N THR A 92 -23.08 -13.42 0.84
CA THR A 92 -24.22 -12.53 1.04
C THR A 92 -23.75 -11.24 1.72
N ASP A 93 -24.46 -10.12 1.55
CA ASP A 93 -24.09 -8.82 2.12
C ASP A 93 -23.95 -8.83 3.66
N THR A 94 -24.48 -9.86 4.34
CA THR A 94 -24.40 -10.07 5.79
C THR A 94 -23.27 -10.98 6.25
N SER A 95 -22.47 -11.52 5.32
CA SER A 95 -21.32 -12.35 5.69
C SER A 95 -20.20 -11.49 6.27
N ALA A 96 -19.80 -11.79 7.52
CA ALA A 96 -18.73 -11.06 8.22
C ALA A 96 -17.43 -11.00 7.40
N PHE A 97 -17.13 -12.06 6.64
CA PHE A 97 -15.98 -12.15 5.74
C PHE A 97 -16.01 -11.09 4.62
N CYS A 98 -17.16 -10.84 3.99
CA CYS A 98 -17.25 -9.82 2.95
C CYS A 98 -17.17 -8.40 3.49
N ILE A 99 -17.78 -8.14 4.63
CA ILE A 99 -17.68 -6.83 5.29
C ILE A 99 -16.21 -6.56 5.67
N GLN A 100 -15.53 -7.54 6.26
CA GLN A 100 -14.14 -7.40 6.66
C GLN A 100 -13.20 -7.22 5.47
N SER A 101 -13.39 -7.97 4.38
CA SER A 101 -12.57 -7.81 3.17
C SER A 101 -12.78 -6.45 2.49
N ASP A 102 -14.02 -5.95 2.44
CA ASP A 102 -14.32 -4.62 1.87
C ASP A 102 -13.67 -3.50 2.68
N ILE A 103 -13.75 -3.58 4.02
CA ILE A 103 -13.06 -2.64 4.92
C ILE A 103 -11.54 -2.70 4.70
N SER A 104 -10.96 -3.90 4.59
CA SER A 104 -9.51 -4.07 4.35
C SER A 104 -9.08 -3.46 3.02
N ILE A 105 -9.85 -3.65 1.95
CA ILE A 105 -9.57 -3.06 0.63
C ILE A 105 -9.68 -1.54 0.69
N ALA A 106 -10.71 -1.01 1.37
CA ALA A 106 -10.91 0.42 1.55
C ALA A 106 -9.74 1.07 2.31
N LEU A 107 -9.26 0.43 3.39
CA LEU A 107 -8.07 0.88 4.12
C LEU A 107 -6.82 0.84 3.24
N GLY A 108 -6.68 -0.18 2.38
CA GLY A 108 -5.60 -0.24 1.40
C GLY A 108 -5.63 0.93 0.42
N PHE A 109 -6.80 1.33 -0.08
CA PHE A 109 -6.94 2.52 -0.92
C PHE A 109 -6.64 3.82 -0.15
N ALA A 110 -7.00 3.91 1.13
CA ALA A 110 -6.60 5.05 1.96
C ALA A 110 -5.06 5.14 2.07
N GLY A 111 -4.39 4.00 2.25
CA GLY A 111 -2.92 3.91 2.22
C GLY A 111 -2.34 4.36 0.87
N PHE A 112 -2.94 3.92 -0.25
CA PHE A 112 -2.55 4.37 -1.58
C PHE A 112 -2.67 5.90 -1.73
N LEU A 113 -3.76 6.51 -1.27
CA LEU A 113 -3.95 7.96 -1.36
C LEU A 113 -2.88 8.72 -0.56
N PHE A 114 -2.51 8.22 0.62
CA PHE A 114 -1.44 8.79 1.43
C PHE A 114 -0.09 8.74 0.70
N LEU A 115 0.27 7.58 0.15
CA LEU A 115 1.49 7.44 -0.66
C LEU A 115 1.45 8.24 -1.95
N GLY A 116 0.29 8.37 -2.58
CA GLY A 116 0.10 9.20 -3.77
C GLY A 116 0.35 10.67 -3.47
N PHE A 117 -0.12 11.17 -2.32
CA PHE A 117 0.18 12.52 -1.88
C PHE A 117 1.67 12.69 -1.53
N SER A 118 2.28 11.71 -0.86
CA SER A 118 3.73 11.68 -0.60
C SER A 118 4.53 11.75 -1.91
N SER A 119 4.14 10.96 -2.91
CA SER A 119 4.74 10.91 -4.25
C SER A 119 4.69 12.26 -4.99
N LEU A 120 3.61 13.03 -4.81
CA LEU A 120 3.50 14.37 -5.39
C LEU A 120 4.46 15.36 -4.70
N LEU A 121 4.54 15.31 -3.37
CA LEU A 121 5.46 16.16 -2.60
C LEU A 121 6.93 15.81 -2.88
N SER A 122 7.26 14.53 -2.99
CA SER A 122 8.59 14.06 -3.35
C SER A 122 8.95 14.42 -4.79
N GLY A 123 8.01 14.30 -5.72
CA GLY A 123 8.17 14.77 -7.10
C GLY A 123 8.43 16.28 -7.19
N PHE A 124 7.71 17.08 -6.40
CA PHE A 124 7.98 18.52 -6.30
C PHE A 124 9.41 18.80 -5.80
N ARG A 125 9.86 18.08 -4.76
CA ARG A 125 11.24 18.19 -4.24
C ARG A 125 12.30 17.83 -5.29
N VAL A 126 12.06 16.79 -6.09
CA VAL A 126 12.95 16.42 -7.22
C VAL A 126 13.02 17.55 -8.24
N VAL A 127 11.88 18.12 -8.65
CA VAL A 127 11.84 19.22 -9.62
C VAL A 127 12.56 20.46 -9.09
N SER A 128 12.32 20.86 -7.83
CA SER A 128 13.04 21.97 -7.21
C SER A 128 14.54 21.74 -7.13
N PHE A 129 14.97 20.51 -6.79
CA PHE A 129 16.36 20.13 -6.76
C PHE A 129 17.03 20.24 -8.14
N ILE A 130 16.34 19.80 -9.20
CA ILE A 130 16.85 19.89 -10.59
C ILE A 130 17.00 21.36 -11.03
N ILE A 131 16.06 22.23 -10.65
CA ILE A 131 16.05 23.63 -11.08
C ILE A 131 17.03 24.49 -10.28
N ASN A 132 17.08 24.34 -8.95
CA ASN A 132 17.81 25.24 -8.05
C ASN A 132 19.11 24.65 -7.50
N GLY A 133 19.37 23.35 -7.69
CA GLY A 133 20.51 22.65 -7.09
C GLY A 133 20.39 22.40 -5.59
N SER A 134 19.27 22.74 -4.97
CA SER A 134 18.96 22.54 -3.55
C SER A 134 17.52 22.07 -3.35
N ARG A 135 17.26 21.33 -2.27
CA ARG A 135 15.93 20.76 -1.95
C ARG A 135 14.89 21.81 -1.54
N PHE A 136 15.28 23.05 -1.25
CA PHE A 136 14.39 24.14 -0.86
C PHE A 136 14.63 25.40 -1.70
N HIS A 137 13.55 26.10 -2.06
CA HIS A 137 13.64 27.43 -2.65
C HIS A 137 14.12 28.39 -1.55
N LEU A 138 15.42 28.70 -1.55
CA LEU A 138 16.06 29.73 -0.75
C LEU A 138 16.69 30.74 -1.70
#